data_AF-A0A109FH41-F1
#
_entry.id   AF-A0A109FH41-F1
#
_cell.length_a   1.000
_cell.length_b   1.000
_cell.length_c   1.000
_cell.angle_alpha   90.00
_cell.angle_beta   90.00
_cell.angle_gamma   90.00
#
_symmetry.space_group_name_H-M   'P 1'
#
loop_
_entity.id
_entity.type
_entity.pdbx_description
1 polymer ?
#
loop_
_entity_poly.entity_id
_entity_poly.type
_entity_poly.pdbx_seq_one_letter_code
_entity_poly.pdbx_strand_id
1 'polypeptide(L)'
;MSSSSSAAATTPYAREQQIAIAAVLKASLLAQKIQQELVGSGGVQKKDKSPVTVGDYTSQALVSSLLFTHFPQDQIVGEEDSSDLQKPEQATVKAQIVRLAGEAMSESLPLSEEEAAWKEVKQVQRGEKEWLELIDRGNSNGGPEGRHWALDPIDGTKGFLRGGQYAVCLGLIEDGQVVVGVMGCPNLPVDPKRPEGDKGALFVAVRGQGAFQRSFASPELSRISMNHLSSLSDASFCESVEAGHSDHGTNARIASLLGITRDSVRMDSQAKYCSIARGDGDIYLRLPVSETYEEKIWDHSSGSLLVEEAGGVVSDMNGKPLDFSLGRTLKGNKGVIAAPQAWHAKVIEAVKQAVDESKTVAK
;
A
#
# COMPACT_ATOMS: atom_id res chain seq x y z
N MET A 1 -33.45 8.62 -40.87
CA MET A 1 -32.90 7.65 -39.91
C MET A 1 -31.40 7.87 -39.84
N SER A 2 -30.94 8.76 -38.95
CA SER A 2 -29.50 8.95 -38.73
C SER A 2 -29.06 7.99 -37.63
N SER A 3 -28.32 6.95 -38.02
CA SER A 3 -27.66 6.05 -37.08
C SER A 3 -26.51 6.79 -36.40
N SER A 4 -26.71 7.26 -35.17
CA SER A 4 -25.63 7.70 -34.31
C SER A 4 -24.80 6.47 -33.90
N SER A 5 -23.60 6.35 -34.44
CA SER A 5 -22.57 5.45 -33.94
C SER A 5 -22.25 5.87 -32.49
N SER A 6 -22.63 5.02 -31.53
CA SER A 6 -22.14 5.10 -30.16
C SER A 6 -20.65 4.79 -30.19
N ALA A 7 -19.81 5.81 -30.00
CA ALA A 7 -18.42 5.59 -29.63
C ALA A 7 -18.44 4.84 -28.29
N ALA A 8 -17.81 3.67 -28.24
CA ALA A 8 -17.61 2.95 -26.99
C ALA A 8 -16.85 3.89 -26.04
N ALA A 9 -17.48 4.27 -24.92
CA ALA A 9 -16.84 5.10 -23.92
C ALA A 9 -15.63 4.33 -23.38
N THR A 10 -14.43 4.84 -23.59
CA THR A 10 -13.21 4.30 -22.97
C THR A 10 -13.31 4.49 -21.46
N THR A 11 -13.29 3.39 -20.71
CA THR A 11 -13.28 3.43 -19.23
C THR A 11 -12.07 4.24 -18.76
N PRO A 12 -12.25 5.34 -18.00
CA PRO A 12 -11.14 6.15 -17.50
C PRO A 12 -10.15 5.32 -16.69
N TYR A 13 -8.85 5.60 -16.87
CA TYR A 13 -7.73 4.94 -16.20
C TYR A 13 -7.62 3.41 -16.40
N ALA A 14 -8.29 2.83 -17.40
CA ALA A 14 -8.24 1.38 -17.65
C ALA A 14 -6.81 0.88 -17.93
N ARG A 15 -6.01 1.69 -18.64
CA ARG A 15 -4.62 1.34 -18.96
C ARG A 15 -3.74 1.42 -17.71
N GLU A 16 -3.89 2.46 -16.92
CA GLU A 16 -3.20 2.69 -15.65
C GLU A 16 -3.48 1.57 -14.66
N GLN A 17 -4.75 1.18 -14.51
CA GLN A 17 -5.15 0.03 -13.71
C GLN A 17 -4.47 -1.26 -14.19
N GLN A 18 -4.52 -1.55 -15.50
CA GLN A 18 -3.90 -2.75 -16.07
C GLN A 18 -2.40 -2.82 -15.78
N ILE A 19 -1.68 -1.71 -16.02
CA ILE A 19 -0.24 -1.63 -15.78
C ILE A 19 0.10 -1.70 -14.29
N ALA A 20 -0.66 -1.02 -13.43
CA ALA A 20 -0.47 -1.05 -11.99
C ALA A 20 -0.67 -2.47 -11.42
N ILE A 21 -1.69 -3.19 -11.88
CA ILE A 21 -1.92 -4.61 -11.53
C ILE A 21 -0.72 -5.47 -11.93
N ALA A 22 -0.23 -5.34 -13.16
CA ALA A 22 0.92 -6.10 -13.64
C ALA A 22 2.22 -5.76 -12.88
N ALA A 23 2.41 -4.49 -12.53
CA ALA A 23 3.55 -4.02 -11.74
C ALA A 23 3.54 -4.63 -10.33
N VAL A 24 2.43 -4.43 -9.62
CA VAL A 24 2.24 -4.88 -8.23
C VAL A 24 2.28 -6.40 -8.14
N LEU A 25 1.67 -7.13 -9.09
CA LEU A 25 1.70 -8.59 -9.09
C LEU A 25 3.12 -9.13 -9.22
N LYS A 26 3.94 -8.59 -10.14
CA LYS A 26 5.33 -9.04 -10.31
C LYS A 26 6.19 -8.73 -9.09
N ALA A 27 6.10 -7.52 -8.55
CA ALA A 27 6.82 -7.13 -7.34
C ALA A 27 6.38 -7.97 -6.12
N SER A 28 5.08 -8.27 -6.01
CA SER A 28 4.54 -9.11 -4.94
C SER A 28 5.07 -10.55 -4.97
N LEU A 29 5.14 -11.15 -6.16
CA LEU A 29 5.70 -12.51 -6.33
C LEU A 29 7.20 -12.54 -6.03
N LEU A 30 7.94 -11.52 -6.46
CA LEU A 30 9.35 -11.37 -6.10
C LEU A 30 9.53 -11.26 -4.59
N ALA A 31 8.78 -10.36 -3.94
CA ALA A 31 8.87 -10.17 -2.49
C ALA A 31 8.55 -11.47 -1.75
N GLN A 32 7.54 -12.22 -2.21
CA GLN A 32 7.20 -13.53 -1.64
C GLN A 32 8.37 -14.52 -1.72
N LYS A 33 9.04 -14.61 -2.88
CA LYS A 33 10.23 -15.43 -3.09
C LYS A 33 11.37 -15.03 -2.14
N ILE A 34 11.67 -13.73 -2.05
CA ILE A 34 12.74 -13.20 -1.18
C ILE A 34 12.44 -13.50 0.30
N GLN A 35 11.20 -13.30 0.74
CA GLN A 35 10.82 -13.59 2.12
C GLN A 35 11.02 -15.08 2.46
N GLN A 36 10.64 -15.98 1.54
CA GLN A 36 10.85 -17.42 1.71
C GLN A 36 12.33 -17.78 1.81
N GLU A 37 13.20 -17.18 0.99
CA GLU A 37 14.66 -17.35 1.07
C GLU A 37 15.21 -16.86 2.43
N LEU A 38 14.75 -15.69 2.91
CA LEU A 38 15.18 -15.12 4.18
C LEU A 38 14.75 -15.94 5.39
N VAL A 39 13.49 -16.38 5.43
CA VAL A 39 12.95 -17.21 6.53
C VAL A 39 13.58 -18.60 6.52
N GLY A 40 13.73 -19.21 5.34
CA GLY A 40 14.33 -20.54 5.19
C GLY A 40 15.81 -20.60 5.58
N SER A 41 16.54 -19.48 5.49
CA SER A 41 17.94 -19.36 5.92
C SER A 41 18.15 -19.17 7.43
N GLY A 42 17.09 -19.33 8.24
CA GLY A 42 17.17 -19.24 9.70
C GLY A 42 17.04 -17.82 10.24
N GLY A 43 16.46 -16.90 9.46
CA GLY A 43 16.18 -15.53 9.88
C GLY A 43 17.46 -14.79 10.26
N VAL A 44 18.26 -14.39 9.26
CA VAL A 44 19.42 -13.56 9.51
C VAL A 44 18.95 -12.23 10.12
N GLN A 45 19.10 -12.08 11.45
CA GLN A 45 19.10 -10.77 12.08
C GLN A 45 20.24 -9.98 11.46
N LYS A 46 19.91 -9.08 10.53
CA LYS A 46 20.90 -8.14 9.99
C LYS A 46 21.51 -7.39 11.19
N LYS A 47 22.85 -7.40 11.25
CA LYS A 47 23.61 -6.48 12.12
C LYS A 47 23.45 -5.02 11.66
N ASP A 48 23.03 -4.84 10.42
CA ASP A 48 22.67 -3.55 9.85
C ASP A 48 21.29 -3.13 10.37
N LYS A 49 21.25 -2.00 11.07
CA LYS A 49 20.03 -1.38 11.58
C LYS A 49 19.21 -0.71 10.48
N SER A 50 19.63 -0.79 9.21
CA SER A 50 18.85 -0.30 8.09
C SER A 50 17.54 -1.10 7.97
N PRO A 51 16.38 -0.42 8.01
CA PRO A 51 15.08 -1.08 7.86
C PRO A 51 14.87 -1.64 6.45
N VAL A 52 15.69 -1.26 5.47
CA VAL A 52 15.53 -1.57 4.04
C VAL A 52 16.17 -2.90 3.66
N THR A 53 15.50 -3.69 2.81
CA THR A 53 15.98 -4.96 2.28
C THR A 53 16.28 -4.88 0.78
N VAL A 54 16.93 -5.92 0.26
CA VAL A 54 17.10 -6.08 -1.20
C VAL A 54 15.74 -6.20 -1.91
N GLY A 55 14.71 -6.67 -1.20
CA GLY A 55 13.34 -6.74 -1.71
C GLY A 55 12.78 -5.37 -2.04
N ASP A 56 12.94 -4.39 -1.15
CA ASP A 56 12.44 -3.02 -1.31
C ASP A 56 13.04 -2.38 -2.57
N TYR A 57 14.37 -2.38 -2.68
CA TYR A 57 15.07 -1.86 -3.86
C TYR A 57 14.68 -2.57 -5.16
N THR A 58 14.63 -3.90 -5.14
CA THR A 58 14.36 -4.68 -6.37
C THR A 58 12.90 -4.51 -6.80
N SER A 59 11.95 -4.54 -5.87
CA SER A 59 10.53 -4.28 -6.14
C SER A 59 10.32 -2.88 -6.70
N GLN A 60 10.97 -1.85 -6.13
CA GLN A 60 10.89 -0.49 -6.67
C GLN A 60 11.44 -0.41 -8.09
N ALA A 61 12.62 -0.99 -8.34
CA ALA A 61 13.22 -0.98 -9.67
C ALA A 61 12.33 -1.66 -10.72
N LEU A 62 11.68 -2.78 -10.37
CA LEU A 62 10.74 -3.47 -11.23
C LEU A 62 9.53 -2.59 -11.55
N VAL A 63 8.84 -2.09 -10.53
CA VAL A 63 7.65 -1.24 -10.73
C VAL A 63 8.00 -0.01 -11.55
N SER A 64 9.08 0.70 -11.21
CA SER A 64 9.57 1.85 -11.96
C SER A 64 9.88 1.53 -13.42
N SER A 65 10.41 0.35 -13.71
CA SER A 65 10.72 -0.07 -15.09
C SER A 65 9.48 -0.24 -15.95
N LEU A 66 8.41 -0.80 -15.40
CA LEU A 66 7.16 -0.99 -16.12
C LEU A 66 6.44 0.34 -16.30
N LEU A 67 6.34 1.13 -15.23
CA LEU A 67 5.71 2.45 -15.27
C LEU A 67 6.40 3.36 -16.28
N PHE A 68 7.73 3.45 -16.27
CA PHE A 68 8.45 4.29 -17.22
C PHE A 68 8.28 3.85 -18.67
N THR A 69 8.14 2.55 -18.92
CA THR A 69 7.93 2.03 -20.28
C THR A 69 6.56 2.43 -20.83
N HIS A 70 5.51 2.40 -20.00
CA HIS A 70 4.14 2.70 -20.43
C HIS A 70 3.72 4.16 -20.25
N PHE A 71 4.35 4.87 -19.30
CA PHE A 71 4.04 6.25 -18.94
C PHE A 71 5.34 7.07 -18.77
N PRO A 72 6.10 7.33 -19.84
CA PRO A 72 7.44 7.91 -19.75
C PRO A 72 7.49 9.34 -19.19
N GLN A 73 6.34 10.04 -19.17
CA GLN A 73 6.19 11.40 -18.65
C GLN A 73 5.69 11.44 -17.20
N ASP A 74 5.14 10.34 -16.69
CA ASP A 74 4.65 10.29 -15.31
C ASP A 74 5.85 10.26 -14.34
N GLN A 75 5.69 10.97 -13.23
CA GLN A 75 6.69 10.98 -12.17
C GLN A 75 6.43 9.86 -11.16
N ILE A 76 7.46 9.43 -10.42
CA ILE A 76 7.32 8.42 -9.37
C ILE A 76 7.86 9.01 -8.06
N VAL A 77 7.03 8.96 -7.02
CA VAL A 77 7.38 9.21 -5.62
C VAL A 77 7.51 7.83 -4.95
N GLY A 78 8.71 7.26 -5.02
CA GLY A 78 9.06 6.00 -4.37
C GLY A 78 9.71 6.23 -3.02
N GLU A 79 9.57 5.26 -2.11
CA GLU A 79 10.21 5.31 -0.79
C GLU A 79 11.74 5.31 -0.87
N GLU A 80 12.30 4.45 -1.73
CA GLU A 80 13.73 4.14 -1.74
C GLU A 80 14.53 5.00 -2.73
N ASP A 81 15.83 5.16 -2.47
CA ASP A 81 16.80 5.74 -3.40
C ASP A 81 18.11 4.95 -3.41
N SER A 82 18.93 5.13 -4.46
CA SER A 82 20.17 4.36 -4.62
C SER A 82 21.38 4.98 -3.91
N SER A 83 21.24 6.08 -3.18
CA SER A 83 22.37 6.88 -2.68
C SER A 83 23.28 6.08 -1.74
N ASP A 84 22.71 5.28 -0.85
CA ASP A 84 23.46 4.41 0.05
C ASP A 84 24.12 3.23 -0.69
N LEU A 85 23.52 2.76 -1.79
CA LEU A 85 24.05 1.66 -2.62
C LEU A 85 25.33 2.05 -3.37
N GLN A 86 25.64 3.35 -3.47
CA GLN A 86 26.89 3.83 -4.08
C GLN A 86 28.12 3.55 -3.21
N LYS A 87 27.93 3.23 -1.93
CA LYS A 87 29.02 2.95 -0.98
C LYS A 87 29.69 1.60 -1.29
N PRO A 88 31.03 1.47 -1.19
CA PRO A 88 31.73 0.22 -1.48
C PRO A 88 31.23 -1.00 -0.67
N GLU A 89 30.77 -0.78 0.55
CA GLU A 89 30.25 -1.81 1.45
C GLU A 89 28.94 -2.46 0.94
N GLN A 90 28.23 -1.78 0.01
CA GLN A 90 26.97 -2.25 -0.57
C GLN A 90 27.15 -3.08 -1.85
N ALA A 91 28.38 -3.42 -2.25
CA ALA A 91 28.65 -4.22 -3.45
C ALA A 91 27.86 -5.54 -3.49
N THR A 92 27.74 -6.23 -2.35
CA THR A 92 26.96 -7.48 -2.23
C THR A 92 25.46 -7.22 -2.43
N VAL A 93 24.93 -6.14 -1.86
CA VAL A 93 23.50 -5.79 -2.00
C VAL A 93 23.20 -5.44 -3.45
N LYS A 94 24.04 -4.64 -4.12
CA LYS A 94 23.89 -4.34 -5.56
C LYS A 94 23.90 -5.58 -6.43
N ALA A 95 24.83 -6.51 -6.20
CA ALA A 95 24.88 -7.77 -6.92
C ALA A 95 23.61 -8.61 -6.71
N GLN A 96 23.04 -8.60 -5.49
CA GLN A 96 21.76 -9.26 -5.21
C GLN A 96 20.59 -8.59 -5.94
N ILE A 97 20.53 -7.25 -6.01
CA ILE A 97 19.51 -6.52 -6.78
C ILE A 97 19.55 -6.94 -8.24
N VAL A 98 20.73 -6.91 -8.87
CA VAL A 98 20.90 -7.29 -10.28
C VAL A 98 20.47 -8.75 -10.52
N ARG A 99 20.89 -9.67 -9.65
CA ARG A 99 20.49 -11.09 -9.72
C ARG A 99 18.96 -11.24 -9.63
N LEU A 100 18.36 -10.69 -8.58
CA LEU A 100 16.93 -10.85 -8.29
C LEU A 100 16.06 -10.18 -9.36
N ALA A 101 16.46 -8.99 -9.84
CA ALA A 101 15.77 -8.33 -10.96
C ALA A 101 15.86 -9.15 -12.25
N GLY A 102 17.04 -9.73 -12.54
CA GLY A 102 17.25 -10.61 -13.70
C GLY A 102 16.40 -11.89 -13.64
N GLU A 103 16.33 -12.52 -12.47
CA GLU A 103 15.45 -13.67 -12.23
C GLU A 103 13.99 -13.29 -12.43
N ALA A 104 13.51 -12.20 -11.81
CA ALA A 104 12.14 -11.72 -11.95
C ALA A 104 11.77 -11.35 -13.39
N MET A 105 12.73 -10.85 -14.19
CA MET A 105 12.53 -10.60 -15.62
C MET A 105 12.41 -11.90 -16.42
N SER A 106 13.13 -12.95 -16.02
CA SER A 106 13.10 -14.25 -16.70
C SER A 106 11.85 -15.07 -16.35
N GLU A 107 11.30 -14.88 -15.16
CA GLU A 107 10.09 -15.56 -14.69
C GLU A 107 8.82 -15.01 -15.36
N SER A 108 7.93 -15.93 -15.74
CA SER A 108 6.61 -15.60 -16.33
C SER A 108 5.59 -15.33 -15.24
N LEU A 109 4.72 -14.35 -15.47
CA LEU A 109 3.55 -14.15 -14.62
C LEU A 109 2.49 -15.24 -14.88
N PRO A 110 1.68 -15.59 -13.86
CA PRO A 110 0.68 -16.65 -13.97
C PRO A 110 -0.46 -16.31 -14.94
N LEU A 111 -0.68 -15.01 -15.22
CA LEU A 111 -1.79 -14.51 -15.99
C LEU A 111 -1.30 -13.82 -17.26
N SER A 112 -1.93 -14.16 -18.39
CA SER A 112 -1.47 -13.77 -19.72
C SER A 112 -1.54 -12.27 -20.01
N GLU A 113 -2.50 -11.57 -19.42
CA GLU A 113 -2.68 -10.12 -19.63
C GLU A 113 -1.56 -9.33 -18.93
N GLU A 114 -1.28 -9.65 -17.67
CA GLU A 114 -0.19 -9.05 -16.93
C GLU A 114 1.16 -9.44 -17.53
N GLU A 115 1.35 -10.70 -17.95
CA GLU A 115 2.57 -11.12 -18.65
C GLU A 115 2.79 -10.31 -19.95
N ALA A 116 1.72 -10.03 -20.69
CA ALA A 116 1.80 -9.22 -21.91
C ALA A 116 2.26 -7.78 -21.63
N ALA A 117 1.89 -7.20 -20.48
CA ALA A 117 2.34 -5.85 -20.09
C ALA A 117 3.87 -5.77 -19.94
N TRP A 118 4.51 -6.87 -19.54
CA TRP A 118 5.96 -6.96 -19.33
C TRP A 118 6.77 -7.32 -20.59
N LYS A 119 6.12 -7.61 -21.71
CA LYS A 119 6.76 -8.15 -22.93
C LYS A 119 7.93 -7.29 -23.40
N GLU A 120 7.75 -5.97 -23.48
CA GLU A 120 8.80 -5.04 -23.94
C GLU A 120 9.90 -4.87 -22.89
N VAL A 121 9.52 -4.78 -21.62
CA VAL A 121 10.45 -4.57 -20.49
C VAL A 121 11.43 -5.73 -20.35
N LYS A 122 10.96 -6.97 -20.55
CA LYS A 122 11.76 -8.21 -20.47
C LYS A 122 12.79 -8.35 -21.59
N GLN A 123 12.61 -7.67 -22.72
CA GLN A 123 13.56 -7.72 -23.84
C GLN A 123 14.80 -6.84 -23.61
N VAL A 124 14.73 -5.91 -22.66
CA VAL A 124 15.81 -4.97 -22.36
C VAL A 124 16.76 -5.61 -21.35
N GLN A 125 18.00 -5.89 -21.77
CA GLN A 125 19.08 -6.25 -20.86
C GLN A 125 19.53 -5.03 -20.06
N ARG A 126 19.69 -5.21 -18.76
CA ARG A 126 20.07 -4.14 -17.81
C ARG A 126 21.22 -4.61 -16.94
N GLY A 127 22.24 -3.78 -16.81
CA GLY A 127 23.32 -3.97 -15.86
C GLY A 127 23.01 -3.33 -14.51
N GLU A 128 24.01 -3.30 -13.64
CA GLU A 128 23.91 -2.69 -12.31
C GLU A 128 23.44 -1.23 -12.39
N LYS A 129 24.07 -0.44 -13.27
CA LYS A 129 23.79 0.99 -13.39
C LYS A 129 22.33 1.25 -13.76
N GLU A 130 21.80 0.54 -14.75
CA GLU A 130 20.43 0.71 -15.22
C GLU A 130 19.40 0.32 -14.16
N TRP A 131 19.68 -0.70 -13.34
CA TRP A 131 18.80 -1.07 -12.22
C TRP A 131 18.79 -0.01 -11.12
N LEU A 132 19.95 0.59 -10.80
CA LEU A 132 20.02 1.69 -9.82
C LEU A 132 19.32 2.95 -10.35
N GLU A 133 19.49 3.30 -11.62
CA GLU A 133 18.78 4.41 -12.26
C GLU A 133 17.25 4.21 -12.21
N LEU A 134 16.77 2.96 -12.27
CA LEU A 134 15.35 2.62 -12.11
C LEU A 134 14.84 2.79 -10.68
N ILE A 135 15.67 2.52 -9.67
CA ILE A 135 15.34 2.84 -8.26
C ILE A 135 15.18 4.36 -8.13
N ASP A 136 16.15 5.12 -8.64
CA ASP A 136 16.19 6.58 -8.53
C ASP A 136 15.10 7.32 -9.31
N ARG A 137 14.32 6.62 -10.15
CA ARG A 137 13.10 7.20 -10.73
C ARG A 137 12.06 7.56 -9.68
N GLY A 138 12.14 6.96 -8.48
CA GLY A 138 11.31 7.26 -7.31
C GLY A 138 11.60 8.62 -6.63
N ASN A 139 12.56 9.39 -7.13
CA ASN A 139 13.02 10.63 -6.49
C ASN A 139 12.12 11.86 -6.76
N SER A 140 10.92 11.71 -7.33
CA SER A 140 10.01 12.86 -7.45
C SER A 140 9.60 13.37 -6.07
N ASN A 141 9.41 14.69 -5.99
CA ASN A 141 8.86 15.32 -4.80
C ASN A 141 7.33 15.26 -4.73
N GLY A 142 6.66 14.80 -5.80
CA GLY A 142 5.21 14.94 -5.96
C GLY A 142 4.81 16.41 -6.11
N GLY A 143 3.53 16.71 -5.87
CA GLY A 143 3.05 18.09 -5.86
C GLY A 143 1.58 18.21 -6.20
N PRO A 144 1.08 19.45 -6.35
CA PRO A 144 -0.34 19.73 -6.52
C PRO A 144 -0.84 19.57 -7.95
N GLU A 145 0.06 19.48 -8.93
CA GLU A 145 -0.29 19.43 -10.35
C GLU A 145 0.38 18.23 -11.03
N GLY A 146 -0.27 17.72 -12.07
CA GLY A 146 0.23 16.64 -12.91
C GLY A 146 0.05 15.25 -12.29
N ARG A 147 0.72 14.27 -12.90
CA ARG A 147 0.56 12.84 -12.61
C ARG A 147 1.79 12.27 -11.92
N HIS A 148 1.57 11.66 -10.76
CA HIS A 148 2.61 11.07 -9.92
C HIS A 148 2.16 9.72 -9.41
N TRP A 149 2.98 8.70 -9.60
CA TRP A 149 2.81 7.40 -8.96
C TRP A 149 3.44 7.43 -7.57
N ALA A 150 2.68 7.17 -6.51
CA ALA A 150 3.20 6.95 -5.17
C ALA A 150 3.42 5.45 -4.95
N LEU A 151 4.64 5.06 -4.61
CA LEU A 151 5.06 3.67 -4.50
C LEU A 151 5.73 3.39 -3.16
N ASP A 152 5.17 2.43 -2.44
CA ASP A 152 5.86 1.72 -1.37
C ASP A 152 6.16 0.30 -1.87
N PRO A 153 7.44 -0.03 -2.11
CA PRO A 153 7.80 -1.32 -2.68
C PRO A 153 7.59 -2.50 -1.73
N ILE A 154 7.69 -2.31 -0.41
CA ILE A 154 7.39 -3.29 0.65
C ILE A 154 6.96 -2.54 1.91
N ASP A 155 5.67 -2.23 1.98
CA ASP A 155 5.08 -1.60 3.15
C ASP A 155 5.04 -2.62 4.29
N GLY A 156 5.54 -2.22 5.45
CA GLY A 156 5.67 -3.09 6.61
C GLY A 156 6.89 -3.99 6.54
N THR A 157 8.06 -3.45 6.16
CA THR A 157 9.34 -4.19 6.05
C THR A 157 9.71 -4.99 7.31
N LYS A 158 9.33 -4.53 8.51
CA LYS A 158 9.47 -5.31 9.75
C LYS A 158 8.59 -6.57 9.76
N GLY A 159 7.35 -6.44 9.31
CA GLY A 159 6.42 -7.54 9.09
C GLY A 159 6.97 -8.51 8.05
N PHE A 160 7.50 -7.99 6.95
CA PHE A 160 8.21 -8.76 5.93
C PHE A 160 9.37 -9.59 6.53
N LEU A 161 10.29 -8.97 7.26
CA LEU A 161 11.46 -9.63 7.84
C LEU A 161 11.12 -10.73 8.86
N ARG A 162 9.97 -10.65 9.55
CA ARG A 162 9.52 -11.67 10.50
C ARG A 162 8.61 -12.75 9.92
N GLY A 163 8.38 -12.77 8.61
CA GLY A 163 7.43 -13.68 7.96
C GLY A 163 5.96 -13.33 8.21
N GLY A 164 5.67 -12.10 8.66
CA GLY A 164 4.33 -11.57 8.91
C GLY A 164 3.71 -10.91 7.67
N GLN A 165 2.70 -10.05 7.90
CA GLN A 165 2.03 -9.31 6.82
C GLN A 165 2.91 -8.19 6.28
N TYR A 166 2.79 -7.93 4.99
CA TYR A 166 3.39 -6.80 4.26
C TYR A 166 2.59 -6.60 2.97
N ALA A 167 2.78 -5.46 2.31
CA ALA A 167 2.11 -5.16 1.06
C ALA A 167 3.06 -4.48 0.05
N VAL A 168 2.79 -4.64 -1.24
CA VAL A 168 3.34 -3.77 -2.30
C VAL A 168 2.24 -2.79 -2.67
N CYS A 169 2.49 -1.50 -2.54
CA CYS A 169 1.46 -0.47 -2.62
C CYS A 169 1.76 0.54 -3.72
N LEU A 170 0.81 0.73 -4.64
CA LEU A 170 0.96 1.63 -5.77
C LEU A 170 -0.31 2.46 -5.97
N GLY A 171 -0.18 3.77 -5.84
CA GLY A 171 -1.24 4.74 -6.13
C GLY A 171 -0.86 5.66 -7.29
N LEU A 172 -1.82 6.02 -8.13
CA LEU A 172 -1.69 7.13 -9.08
C LEU A 172 -2.40 8.35 -8.50
N ILE A 173 -1.67 9.46 -8.38
CA ILE A 173 -2.17 10.76 -7.98
C ILE A 173 -2.18 11.68 -9.21
N GLU A 174 -3.32 12.30 -9.49
CA GLU A 174 -3.49 13.30 -10.55
C GLU A 174 -4.06 14.56 -9.92
N ASP A 175 -3.34 15.68 -10.05
CA ASP A 175 -3.72 16.99 -9.47
C ASP A 175 -4.09 16.93 -7.98
N GLY A 176 -3.29 16.19 -7.20
CA GLY A 176 -3.48 15.98 -5.76
C GLY A 176 -4.58 14.98 -5.37
N GLN A 177 -5.29 14.39 -6.34
CA GLN A 177 -6.32 13.36 -6.11
C GLN A 177 -5.78 11.97 -6.41
N VAL A 178 -5.95 11.01 -5.48
CA VAL A 178 -5.65 9.60 -5.78
C VAL A 178 -6.73 9.06 -6.73
N VAL A 179 -6.36 8.63 -7.94
CA VAL A 179 -7.29 8.19 -9.00
C VAL A 179 -7.24 6.69 -9.27
N VAL A 180 -6.10 6.04 -9.02
CA VAL A 180 -5.93 4.58 -9.10
C VAL A 180 -5.17 4.11 -7.87
N GLY A 181 -5.55 2.96 -7.31
CA GLY A 181 -4.89 2.34 -6.17
C GLY A 181 -4.84 0.83 -6.35
N VAL A 182 -3.65 0.25 -6.30
CA VAL A 182 -3.43 -1.20 -6.38
C VAL A 182 -2.52 -1.63 -5.23
N MET A 183 -2.91 -2.69 -4.53
CA MET A 183 -2.10 -3.27 -3.46
C MET A 183 -2.02 -4.79 -3.63
N GLY A 184 -0.81 -5.33 -3.47
CA GLY A 184 -0.59 -6.77 -3.42
C GLY A 184 -0.21 -7.16 -1.99
N CYS A 185 -0.93 -8.12 -1.41
CA CYS A 185 -0.69 -8.62 -0.06
C CYS A 185 -0.33 -10.12 -0.13
N PRO A 186 0.96 -10.48 -0.29
CA PRO A 186 1.37 -11.86 -0.56
C PRO A 186 1.01 -12.86 0.55
N ASN A 187 0.98 -12.40 1.80
CA ASN A 187 0.72 -13.24 2.98
C ASN A 187 -0.73 -13.15 3.47
N LEU A 188 -1.56 -12.30 2.88
CA LEU A 188 -2.95 -12.16 3.28
C LEU A 188 -3.77 -13.30 2.65
N PRO A 189 -4.63 -13.99 3.43
CA PRO A 189 -5.52 -15.00 2.87
C PRO A 189 -6.51 -14.35 1.89
N VAL A 190 -6.74 -15.00 0.76
CA VAL A 190 -7.71 -14.57 -0.26
C VAL A 190 -9.13 -14.54 0.33
N ASP A 191 -9.46 -15.58 1.09
CA ASP A 191 -10.71 -15.68 1.82
C ASP A 191 -10.44 -15.58 3.34
N PRO A 192 -10.86 -14.49 4.00
CA PRO A 192 -10.63 -14.30 5.44
C PRO A 192 -11.29 -15.38 6.31
N LYS A 193 -12.35 -16.04 5.82
CA LYS A 193 -13.02 -17.14 6.53
C LYS A 193 -12.22 -18.45 6.46
N ARG A 194 -11.19 -18.50 5.63
CA ARG A 194 -10.28 -19.64 5.45
C ARG A 194 -8.82 -19.15 5.57
N PRO A 195 -8.37 -18.78 6.78
CA PRO A 195 -7.03 -18.20 6.99
C PRO A 195 -5.87 -19.13 6.60
N GLU A 196 -6.10 -20.45 6.64
CA GLU A 196 -5.15 -21.48 6.19
C GLU A 196 -5.30 -21.84 4.70
N GLY A 197 -6.18 -21.16 3.98
CA GLY A 197 -6.39 -21.36 2.55
C GLY A 197 -5.36 -20.63 1.68
N ASP A 198 -5.74 -20.39 0.42
CA ASP A 198 -4.89 -19.68 -0.54
C ASP A 198 -4.52 -18.27 -0.04
N LYS A 199 -3.23 -17.94 -0.16
CA LYS A 199 -2.68 -16.62 0.16
C LYS A 199 -2.28 -15.88 -1.11
N GLY A 200 -2.13 -14.56 -1.01
CA GLY A 200 -1.83 -13.70 -2.14
C GLY A 200 -3.10 -13.06 -2.67
N ALA A 201 -3.51 -11.98 -2.00
CA ALA A 201 -4.65 -11.16 -2.38
C ALA A 201 -4.17 -9.87 -3.05
N LEU A 202 -4.80 -9.52 -4.18
CA LEU A 202 -4.57 -8.27 -4.89
C LEU A 202 -5.83 -7.42 -4.83
N PHE A 203 -5.67 -6.15 -4.47
CA PHE A 203 -6.74 -5.18 -4.30
C PHE A 203 -6.61 -4.07 -5.33
N VAL A 204 -7.74 -3.61 -5.86
CA VAL A 204 -7.80 -2.61 -6.92
C VAL A 204 -8.95 -1.64 -6.64
N ALA A 205 -8.68 -0.36 -6.79
CA ALA A 205 -9.69 0.68 -6.83
C ALA A 205 -9.32 1.71 -7.90
N VAL A 206 -10.34 2.17 -8.62
CA VAL A 206 -10.27 3.35 -9.48
C VAL A 206 -11.38 4.29 -9.03
N ARG A 207 -11.06 5.57 -8.89
CA ARG A 207 -12.01 6.55 -8.36
C ARG A 207 -13.33 6.54 -9.14
N GLY A 208 -14.44 6.36 -8.43
CA GLY A 208 -15.80 6.26 -8.95
C GLY A 208 -16.18 4.90 -9.56
N GLN A 209 -15.31 3.89 -9.51
CA GLN A 209 -15.53 2.58 -10.14
C GLN A 209 -15.72 1.43 -9.14
N GLY A 210 -15.50 1.67 -7.86
CA GLY A 210 -15.59 0.68 -6.80
C GLY A 210 -14.25 0.03 -6.44
N ALA A 211 -14.28 -0.69 -5.31
CA ALA A 211 -13.17 -1.48 -4.82
C ALA A 211 -13.36 -2.97 -5.16
N PHE A 212 -12.27 -3.62 -5.54
CA PHE A 212 -12.26 -5.03 -5.95
C PHE A 212 -11.07 -5.77 -5.36
N GLN A 213 -11.21 -7.09 -5.24
CA GLN A 213 -10.13 -8.00 -4.89
C GLN A 213 -10.09 -9.22 -5.82
N ARG A 214 -8.91 -9.83 -5.95
CA ARG A 214 -8.71 -11.14 -6.57
C ARG A 214 -7.51 -11.89 -5.97
N SER A 215 -7.41 -13.19 -6.23
CA SER A 215 -6.18 -13.95 -5.98
C SER A 215 -5.10 -13.60 -7.01
N PHE A 216 -3.83 -13.72 -6.65
CA PHE A 216 -2.71 -13.62 -7.61
C PHE A 216 -2.82 -14.61 -8.78
N ALA A 217 -3.48 -15.74 -8.59
CA ALA A 217 -3.63 -16.80 -9.60
C ALA A 217 -4.91 -16.71 -10.44
N SER A 218 -5.81 -15.76 -10.15
CA SER A 218 -7.08 -15.61 -10.87
C SER A 218 -7.21 -14.21 -11.46
N PRO A 219 -7.69 -14.06 -12.71
CA PRO A 219 -7.98 -12.75 -13.30
C PRO A 219 -9.32 -12.16 -12.81
N GLU A 220 -10.16 -12.94 -12.14
CA GLU A 220 -11.52 -12.53 -11.78
C GLU A 220 -11.53 -11.56 -10.59
N LEU A 221 -11.97 -10.32 -10.84
CA LEU A 221 -12.17 -9.30 -9.83
C LEU A 221 -13.54 -9.46 -9.16
N SER A 222 -13.53 -9.68 -7.85
CA SER A 222 -14.72 -9.66 -7.01
C SER A 222 -14.87 -8.29 -6.33
N ARG A 223 -16.07 -7.70 -6.36
CA ARG A 223 -16.32 -6.42 -5.69
C ARG A 223 -16.28 -6.61 -4.17
N ILE A 224 -15.68 -5.66 -3.48
CA ILE A 224 -15.63 -5.63 -2.01
C ILE A 224 -16.34 -4.39 -1.47
N SER A 225 -16.69 -4.43 -0.19
CA SER A 225 -17.28 -3.32 0.54
C SER A 225 -16.96 -3.44 2.02
N MET A 226 -16.84 -2.30 2.70
CA MET A 226 -16.77 -2.27 4.15
C MET A 226 -18.05 -2.84 4.78
N ASN A 227 -17.96 -3.29 6.03
CA ASN A 227 -19.11 -3.78 6.77
C ASN A 227 -20.16 -2.69 7.01
N HIS A 228 -21.43 -3.11 6.94
CA HIS A 228 -22.54 -2.32 7.43
C HIS A 228 -22.82 -2.64 8.91
N LEU A 229 -22.33 -1.78 9.80
CA LEU A 229 -22.50 -1.95 11.24
C LEU A 229 -23.84 -1.36 11.73
N SER A 230 -24.62 -2.16 12.47
CA SER A 230 -25.81 -1.71 13.20
C SER A 230 -25.46 -0.91 14.46
N SER A 231 -24.31 -1.20 15.08
CA SER A 231 -23.80 -0.55 16.27
C SER A 231 -22.27 -0.53 16.25
N LEU A 232 -21.67 0.49 16.85
CA LEU A 232 -20.22 0.54 17.06
C LEU A 232 -19.72 -0.51 18.05
N SER A 233 -20.58 -1.02 18.93
CA SER A 233 -20.20 -2.10 19.86
C SER A 233 -19.74 -3.39 19.16
N ASP A 234 -20.22 -3.58 17.92
CA ASP A 234 -19.94 -4.74 17.07
C ASP A 234 -18.75 -4.49 16.13
N ALA A 235 -18.17 -3.29 16.17
CA ALA A 235 -16.99 -2.94 15.40
C ALA A 235 -15.74 -3.61 15.97
N SER A 236 -14.71 -3.69 15.14
CA SER A 236 -13.35 -4.11 15.49
C SER A 236 -12.35 -3.10 14.97
N PHE A 237 -11.28 -2.91 15.74
CA PHE A 237 -10.13 -2.12 15.28
C PHE A 237 -9.17 -2.96 14.47
N CYS A 238 -8.56 -2.33 13.46
CA CYS A 238 -7.43 -2.84 12.72
C CYS A 238 -6.20 -1.98 13.04
N GLU A 239 -5.25 -2.51 13.80
CA GLU A 239 -4.13 -1.75 14.37
C GLU A 239 -2.76 -2.34 13.98
N SER A 240 -1.72 -1.53 14.10
CA SER A 240 -0.33 -1.98 13.92
C SER A 240 0.06 -2.98 15.02
N VAL A 241 0.89 -3.97 14.66
CA VAL A 241 1.52 -4.88 15.64
C VAL A 241 2.63 -4.15 16.42
N GLU A 242 3.32 -3.22 15.78
CA GLU A 242 4.42 -2.45 16.37
C GLU A 242 3.91 -1.32 17.27
N ALA A 243 4.17 -1.42 18.58
CA ALA A 243 3.81 -0.39 19.56
C ALA A 243 4.43 0.98 19.26
N GLY A 244 5.59 1.02 18.60
CA GLY A 244 6.21 2.28 18.16
C GLY A 244 5.48 3.00 17.03
N HIS A 245 4.43 2.39 16.45
CA HIS A 245 3.60 2.98 15.39
C HIS A 245 2.15 3.21 15.85
N SER A 246 1.84 3.04 17.14
CA SER A 246 0.48 3.22 17.68
C SER A 246 0.47 3.48 19.19
N ASP A 247 -0.25 4.50 19.62
CA ASP A 247 -0.54 4.74 21.04
C ASP A 247 -1.66 3.80 21.52
N HIS A 248 -1.29 2.62 21.99
CA HIS A 248 -2.25 1.61 22.44
C HIS A 248 -3.09 2.05 23.66
N GLY A 249 -2.58 2.95 24.50
CA GLY A 249 -3.34 3.49 25.63
C GLY A 249 -4.49 4.36 25.15
N THR A 250 -4.20 5.27 24.23
CA THR A 250 -5.23 6.11 23.60
C THR A 250 -6.19 5.26 22.76
N ASN A 251 -5.72 4.25 22.02
CA ASN A 251 -6.60 3.34 21.26
C ASN A 251 -7.58 2.60 22.18
N ALA A 252 -7.12 2.06 23.32
CA ALA A 252 -7.99 1.39 24.28
C ALA A 252 -9.04 2.35 24.86
N ARG A 253 -8.67 3.61 25.08
CA ARG A 253 -9.61 4.65 25.50
C ARG A 253 -10.66 4.95 24.43
N ILE A 254 -10.26 5.05 23.17
CA ILE A 254 -11.19 5.23 22.04
C ILE A 254 -12.16 4.03 21.96
N ALA A 255 -11.66 2.80 22.09
CA ALA A 255 -12.51 1.60 22.13
C ALA A 255 -13.59 1.71 23.22
N SER A 256 -13.17 2.13 24.42
CA SER A 256 -14.07 2.33 25.56
C SER A 256 -15.12 3.41 25.30
N LEU A 257 -14.74 4.56 24.71
CA LEU A 257 -15.67 5.64 24.36
C LEU A 257 -16.71 5.22 23.31
N LEU A 258 -16.30 4.38 22.36
CA LEU A 258 -17.18 3.87 21.30
C LEU A 258 -17.98 2.63 21.72
N GLY A 259 -17.71 2.08 22.90
CA GLY A 259 -18.34 0.86 23.40
C GLY A 259 -17.94 -0.40 22.63
N ILE A 260 -16.80 -0.39 21.95
CA ILE A 260 -16.28 -1.51 21.16
C ILE A 260 -15.87 -2.64 22.09
N THR A 261 -16.39 -3.84 21.83
CA THR A 261 -16.15 -5.02 22.67
C THR A 261 -15.38 -6.13 21.98
N ARG A 262 -15.23 -6.08 20.65
CA ARG A 262 -14.50 -7.08 19.88
C ARG A 262 -13.01 -6.81 19.96
N ASP A 263 -12.23 -7.90 19.93
CA ASP A 263 -10.77 -7.82 19.90
C ASP A 263 -10.28 -7.10 18.64
N SER A 264 -9.23 -6.29 18.80
CA SER A 264 -8.55 -5.66 17.66
C SER A 264 -7.85 -6.72 16.80
N VAL A 265 -8.00 -6.61 15.48
CA VAL A 265 -7.17 -7.31 14.51
C VAL A 265 -5.85 -6.55 14.38
N ARG A 266 -4.71 -7.22 14.56
CA ARG A 266 -3.40 -6.59 14.45
C ARG A 266 -2.63 -7.09 13.23
N MET A 267 -2.20 -6.17 12.38
CA MET A 267 -1.36 -6.47 11.22
C MET A 267 -0.51 -5.26 10.79
N ASP A 268 0.65 -5.53 10.20
CA ASP A 268 1.50 -4.51 9.58
C ASP A 268 0.97 -4.11 8.21
N SER A 269 1.53 -3.04 7.65
CA SER A 269 1.25 -2.53 6.30
C SER A 269 -0.18 -2.03 6.04
N GLN A 270 -0.41 -1.56 4.82
CA GLN A 270 -1.69 -1.22 4.21
C GLN A 270 -2.57 -2.46 3.98
N ALA A 271 -2.11 -3.67 4.31
CA ALA A 271 -3.00 -4.82 4.53
C ALA A 271 -4.14 -4.48 5.50
N LYS A 272 -3.93 -3.52 6.43
CA LYS A 272 -4.98 -2.95 7.28
C LYS A 272 -6.11 -2.29 6.48
N TYR A 273 -5.79 -1.47 5.48
CA TYR A 273 -6.79 -0.89 4.59
C TYR A 273 -7.53 -1.97 3.81
N CYS A 274 -6.80 -2.96 3.30
CA CYS A 274 -7.38 -4.08 2.56
C CYS A 274 -8.36 -4.89 3.43
N SER A 275 -7.98 -5.17 4.67
CA SER A 275 -8.79 -5.84 5.70
C SER A 275 -10.10 -5.10 5.94
N ILE A 276 -10.06 -3.79 6.22
CA ILE A 276 -11.29 -3.03 6.50
C ILE A 276 -12.14 -2.82 5.23
N ALA A 277 -11.51 -2.62 4.07
CA ALA A 277 -12.20 -2.40 2.80
C ALA A 277 -13.00 -3.63 2.34
N ARG A 278 -12.60 -4.84 2.73
CA ARG A 278 -13.35 -6.07 2.43
C ARG A 278 -14.22 -6.58 3.58
N GLY A 279 -14.27 -5.85 4.69
CA GLY A 279 -15.14 -6.16 5.84
C GLY A 279 -14.57 -7.17 6.84
N ASP A 280 -13.26 -7.38 6.89
CA ASP A 280 -12.63 -8.23 7.92
C ASP A 280 -12.52 -7.50 9.26
N GLY A 281 -12.22 -6.21 9.19
CA GLY A 281 -12.27 -5.27 10.30
C GLY A 281 -13.08 -4.05 9.93
N ASP A 282 -13.21 -3.11 10.86
CA ASP A 282 -14.14 -1.99 10.65
C ASP A 282 -13.44 -0.63 10.68
N ILE A 283 -12.55 -0.41 11.65
CA ILE A 283 -11.94 0.91 11.88
C ILE A 283 -10.42 0.77 11.93
N TYR A 284 -9.72 1.55 11.13
CA TYR A 284 -8.26 1.68 11.20
C TYR A 284 -7.90 2.97 11.92
N LEU A 285 -7.03 2.85 12.93
CA LEU A 285 -6.50 3.97 13.71
C LEU A 285 -4.98 4.02 13.58
N ARG A 286 -4.48 5.19 13.19
CA ARG A 286 -3.05 5.54 13.26
C ARG A 286 -2.91 6.92 13.88
N LEU A 287 -2.66 6.95 15.18
CA LEU A 287 -2.41 8.18 15.92
C LEU A 287 -0.93 8.56 15.81
N PRO A 288 -0.60 9.86 15.69
CA PRO A 288 0.77 10.29 15.56
C PRO A 288 1.55 10.00 16.84
N VAL A 289 2.75 9.43 16.69
CA VAL A 289 3.64 9.10 17.81
C VAL A 289 4.50 10.29 18.26
N SER A 290 4.56 11.36 17.45
CA SER A 290 5.13 12.64 17.80
C SER A 290 4.45 13.77 17.04
N GLU A 291 4.52 15.00 17.56
CA GLU A 291 3.95 16.18 16.90
C GLU A 291 4.63 16.52 15.57
N THR A 292 5.90 16.18 15.43
CA THR A 292 6.73 16.49 14.26
C THR A 292 6.69 15.42 13.18
N TYR A 293 6.13 14.24 13.46
CA TYR A 293 6.04 13.18 12.46
C TYR A 293 5.06 13.56 11.35
N GLU A 294 5.46 13.24 10.13
CA GLU A 294 4.68 13.43 8.92
C GLU A 294 4.61 12.09 8.17
N GLU A 295 3.40 11.58 8.00
CA GLU A 295 3.12 10.37 7.24
C GLU A 295 3.56 10.53 5.78
N LYS A 296 3.97 9.43 5.16
CA LYS A 296 4.36 9.44 3.75
C LYS A 296 3.15 9.20 2.86
N ILE A 297 3.14 9.77 1.66
CA ILE A 297 2.01 9.59 0.75
C ILE A 297 1.89 8.14 0.23
N TRP A 298 3.01 7.44 0.11
CA TRP A 298 3.05 6.05 -0.34
C TRP A 298 2.43 5.09 0.68
N ASP A 299 2.50 5.40 1.98
CA ASP A 299 1.88 4.63 3.08
C ASP A 299 0.34 4.66 3.06
N HIS A 300 -0.28 5.57 2.30
CA HIS A 300 -1.72 5.85 2.43
C HIS A 300 -2.47 6.05 1.12
N SER A 301 -1.82 6.38 0.01
CA SER A 301 -2.52 6.72 -1.24
C SER A 301 -3.43 5.59 -1.74
N SER A 302 -2.87 4.41 -2.03
CA SER A 302 -3.63 3.25 -2.53
C SER A 302 -4.68 2.77 -1.52
N GLY A 303 -4.34 2.74 -0.24
CA GLY A 303 -5.26 2.33 0.83
C GLY A 303 -6.44 3.28 1.04
N SER A 304 -6.20 4.60 0.97
CA SER A 304 -7.24 5.62 1.11
C SER A 304 -8.30 5.47 0.03
N LEU A 305 -7.87 5.38 -1.24
CA LEU A 305 -8.79 5.20 -2.35
C LEU A 305 -9.56 3.88 -2.26
N LEU A 306 -8.90 2.78 -1.87
CA LEU A 306 -9.58 1.48 -1.71
C LEU A 306 -10.72 1.57 -0.69
N VAL A 307 -10.49 2.23 0.45
CA VAL A 307 -11.52 2.40 1.48
C VAL A 307 -12.66 3.32 1.02
N GLU A 308 -12.34 4.45 0.39
CA GLU A 308 -13.36 5.36 -0.17
C GLU A 308 -14.27 4.61 -1.15
N GLU A 309 -13.70 3.85 -2.08
CA GLU A 309 -14.45 3.08 -3.08
C GLU A 309 -15.18 1.84 -2.50
N ALA A 310 -14.80 1.41 -1.30
CA ALA A 310 -15.47 0.35 -0.53
C ALA A 310 -16.60 0.89 0.38
N GLY A 311 -16.87 2.20 0.38
CA GLY A 311 -17.94 2.83 1.17
C GLY A 311 -17.49 3.39 2.53
N GLY A 312 -16.19 3.56 2.72
CA GLY A 312 -15.60 4.18 3.90
C GLY A 312 -15.29 5.66 3.72
N VAL A 313 -14.76 6.25 4.79
CA VAL A 313 -14.16 7.57 4.80
C VAL A 313 -12.78 7.47 5.42
N VAL A 314 -11.81 8.17 4.83
CA VAL A 314 -10.45 8.31 5.35
C VAL A 314 -10.17 9.77 5.63
N SER A 315 -9.67 10.08 6.82
CA SER A 315 -9.30 11.42 7.23
C SER A 315 -8.09 11.40 8.16
N ASP A 316 -7.62 12.58 8.53
CA ASP A 316 -6.73 12.71 9.68
C ASP A 316 -7.49 12.54 11.01
N MET A 317 -6.77 12.59 12.14
CA MET A 317 -7.37 12.46 13.48
C MET A 317 -8.37 13.57 13.84
N ASN A 318 -8.41 14.65 13.06
CA ASN A 318 -9.31 15.79 13.26
C ASN A 318 -10.54 15.75 12.35
N GLY A 319 -10.64 14.77 11.46
CA GLY A 319 -11.72 14.66 10.47
C GLY A 319 -11.43 15.41 9.15
N LYS A 320 -10.21 15.92 8.95
CA LYS A 320 -9.83 16.61 7.71
C LYS A 320 -9.42 15.57 6.64
N PRO A 321 -9.92 15.67 5.39
CA PRO A 321 -9.46 14.81 4.30
C PRO A 321 -7.93 14.81 4.15
N LEU A 322 -7.36 13.67 3.74
CA LEU A 322 -5.92 13.56 3.48
C LEU A 322 -5.56 14.38 2.23
N ASP A 323 -4.49 15.18 2.33
CA ASP A 323 -4.03 16.07 1.27
C ASP A 323 -2.75 15.52 0.62
N PHE A 324 -2.91 14.84 -0.51
CA PHE A 324 -1.83 14.25 -1.30
C PHE A 324 -1.14 15.27 -2.24
N SER A 325 -1.55 16.54 -2.22
CA SER A 325 -1.02 17.60 -3.11
C SER A 325 0.26 18.26 -2.59
N LEU A 326 0.63 18.01 -1.33
CA LEU A 326 1.67 18.77 -0.63
C LEU A 326 3.08 18.18 -0.78
N GLY A 327 3.27 17.22 -1.67
CA GLY A 327 4.54 16.58 -1.98
C GLY A 327 4.68 15.19 -1.37
N ARG A 328 5.88 14.78 -0.95
CA ARG A 328 6.18 13.41 -0.46
C ARG A 328 5.46 13.01 0.85
N THR A 329 4.94 13.98 1.60
CA THR A 329 4.35 13.75 2.93
C THR A 329 2.98 14.38 3.06
N LEU A 330 2.17 13.81 3.96
CA LEU A 330 0.88 14.36 4.39
C LEU A 330 1.06 15.47 5.45
N LYS A 331 1.96 16.43 5.21
CA LYS A 331 2.27 17.50 6.18
C LYS A 331 1.08 18.38 6.57
N GLY A 332 0.02 18.37 5.76
CA GLY A 332 -1.25 19.06 6.04
C GLY A 332 -2.21 18.28 6.95
N ASN A 333 -1.82 17.09 7.42
CA ASN A 333 -2.64 16.15 8.19
C ASN A 333 -1.87 15.63 9.42
N LYS A 334 -2.60 15.12 10.42
CA LYS A 334 -2.01 14.47 11.61
C LYS A 334 -2.74 13.17 11.94
N GLY A 335 -2.00 12.07 11.97
CA GLY A 335 -2.57 10.74 12.05
C GLY A 335 -3.45 10.39 10.86
N VAL A 336 -3.98 9.18 10.86
CA VAL A 336 -4.90 8.69 9.84
C VAL A 336 -5.96 7.81 10.50
N ILE A 337 -7.22 8.09 10.18
CA ILE A 337 -8.39 7.36 10.63
C ILE A 337 -9.15 6.91 9.40
N ALA A 338 -9.55 5.65 9.37
CA ALA A 338 -10.46 5.13 8.36
C ALA A 338 -11.59 4.33 9.02
N ALA A 339 -12.83 4.56 8.58
CA ALA A 339 -14.01 3.92 9.17
C ALA A 339 -15.17 3.89 8.15
N PRO A 340 -16.23 3.09 8.38
CA PRO A 340 -17.43 3.12 7.55
C PRO A 340 -18.05 4.52 7.58
N GLN A 341 -18.56 4.98 6.44
CA GLN A 341 -19.07 6.35 6.29
C GLN A 341 -20.10 6.75 7.37
N ALA A 342 -21.00 5.81 7.73
CA ALA A 342 -22.05 6.06 8.72
C ALA A 342 -21.52 6.32 10.15
N TRP A 343 -20.30 5.89 10.45
CA TRP A 343 -19.74 5.90 11.80
C TRP A 343 -18.52 6.80 11.96
N HIS A 344 -17.90 7.22 10.85
CA HIS A 344 -16.66 7.99 10.84
C HIS A 344 -16.70 9.24 11.75
N ALA A 345 -17.77 10.04 11.69
CA ALA A 345 -17.89 11.24 12.52
C ALA A 345 -17.82 10.94 14.03
N LYS A 346 -18.49 9.88 14.48
CA LYS A 346 -18.46 9.44 15.89
C LYS A 346 -17.09 8.90 16.29
N VAL A 347 -16.40 8.20 15.39
CA VAL A 347 -15.02 7.76 15.62
C VAL A 347 -14.10 8.97 15.83
N ILE A 348 -14.22 10.01 14.99
CA ILE A 348 -13.44 11.25 15.14
C ILE A 348 -13.74 11.97 16.46
N GLU A 349 -14.99 12.03 16.91
CA GLU A 349 -15.35 12.59 18.21
C GLU A 349 -14.64 11.86 19.36
N ALA A 350 -14.65 10.53 19.35
CA ALA A 350 -13.97 9.72 20.36
C ALA A 350 -12.44 9.86 20.29
N VAL A 351 -11.86 9.94 19.08
CA VAL A 351 -10.41 10.18 18.88
C VAL A 351 -10.00 11.51 19.50
N LYS A 352 -10.73 12.59 19.20
CA LYS A 352 -10.45 13.93 19.76
C LYS A 352 -10.53 13.92 21.28
N GLN A 353 -11.60 13.35 21.83
CA GLN A 353 -11.77 13.25 23.27
C GLN A 353 -10.62 12.48 23.94
N ALA A 354 -10.26 11.31 23.42
CA ALA A 354 -9.20 10.48 24.01
C ALA A 354 -7.82 11.18 23.97
N VAL A 355 -7.54 11.93 22.90
CA VAL A 355 -6.29 12.70 22.75
C VAL A 355 -6.25 13.91 23.66
N ASP A 356 -7.37 14.60 23.88
CA ASP A 356 -7.43 15.73 24.80
C ASP A 356 -7.28 15.26 26.27
N GLU A 357 -7.86 14.11 26.60
CA GLU A 357 -7.70 13.45 27.91
C GLU A 357 -6.23 13.07 28.15
N SER A 358 -5.53 12.48 27.18
CA SER A 358 -4.13 12.08 27.34
C SER A 358 -3.18 13.27 27.52
N LYS A 359 -3.43 14.39 26.83
CA LYS A 359 -2.68 15.65 27.03
C LYS A 359 -2.88 16.27 28.40
N THR A 360 -4.04 16.06 29.02
CA THR A 360 -4.35 16.59 30.36
C THR A 360 -3.65 15.79 31.44
N VAL A 361 -3.50 14.47 31.25
CA VAL A 361 -2.79 13.58 32.21
C VAL A 361 -1.26 13.75 32.15
N ALA A 362 -0.72 14.22 31.02
CA ALA A 362 0.72 14.45 30.83
C ALA A 362 1.23 15.80 31.36
N LYS A 363 0.33 16.72 31.77
CA LYS A 363 0.64 17.98 32.45
C LYS A 363 0.48 17.82 33.96
#